data_AF-A0A924TRZ3-F1
#
_entry.id   AF-A0A924TRZ3-F1
#
_cell.length_a   1.000
_cell.length_b   1.000
_cell.length_c   1.000
_cell.angle_alpha   90.00
_cell.angle_beta   90.00
_cell.angle_gamma   90.00
#
_symmetry.space_group_name_H-M   'P 1'
#
loop_
_entity.id
_entity.type
_entity.pdbx_description
1 polymer ?
#
loop_
_entity_poly.entity_id
_entity_poly.type
_entity_poly.pdbx_seq_one_letter_code
_entity_poly.pdbx_strand_id
1 'polypeptide(L)'
;DAVVQTILRQLLDADATALDARAAELLFRPQRITLQNGRVLAGDRATVDRLSDGAGFGALGRLLAEAQVPLRSAQLQVLNVDNAAGYWHDRSHDGFERHRFVLDLTHQVAKELAHGVKVPVTLAHSGLSALARVLQRWVTHMTGAAVTVTPLARIADTDWRWHVGLDVESTAILNDLYRGQPVDEARQARLFGLFRLDFSDATDMLPDVAGAPVWLGLAMAAGGVLRLKPQNLLLNLPLARRS
;
A
#
# COMPACT_ATOMS: atom_id res chain seq x y z
N ASP A 1 16.74 -0.25 -1.76
CA ASP A 1 15.69 -0.55 -2.77
C ASP A 1 15.99 -1.80 -3.58
N ALA A 2 17.13 -1.92 -4.29
CA ALA A 2 17.46 -3.13 -5.07
C ALA A 2 17.52 -4.45 -4.25
N VAL A 3 18.06 -4.40 -3.03
CA VAL A 3 18.08 -5.56 -2.12
C VAL A 3 16.67 -6.00 -1.74
N VAL A 4 15.80 -5.06 -1.34
CA VAL A 4 14.39 -5.33 -1.00
C VAL A 4 13.65 -5.92 -2.20
N GLN A 5 13.86 -5.38 -3.40
CA GLN A 5 13.28 -5.92 -4.63
C GLN A 5 13.73 -7.36 -4.90
N THR A 6 15.00 -7.69 -4.66
CA THR A 6 15.55 -9.03 -4.88
C THR A 6 14.95 -10.03 -3.89
N ILE A 7 14.89 -9.66 -2.60
CA ILE A 7 14.25 -10.49 -1.57
C ILE A 7 12.78 -10.72 -1.93
N LEU A 8 12.04 -9.67 -2.29
CA LEU A 8 10.62 -9.82 -2.64
C LEU A 8 10.39 -10.65 -3.89
N ARG A 9 11.30 -10.60 -4.88
CA ARG A 9 11.25 -11.52 -6.03
C ARG A 9 11.41 -12.98 -5.61
N GLN A 10 12.21 -13.26 -4.58
CA GLN A 10 12.36 -14.61 -4.03
C GLN A 10 11.16 -15.02 -3.15
N LEU A 11 10.56 -14.08 -2.42
CA LEU A 11 9.41 -14.34 -1.54
C LEU A 11 8.07 -14.53 -2.27
N LEU A 12 7.99 -13.99 -3.47
CA LEU A 12 6.83 -14.11 -4.34
C LEU A 12 7.12 -15.22 -5.34
N ASP A 13 6.83 -16.45 -4.91
CA ASP A 13 6.89 -17.65 -5.75
C ASP A 13 5.93 -17.58 -6.95
N ALA A 14 5.95 -18.61 -7.79
CA ALA A 14 5.10 -18.73 -8.99
C ALA A 14 3.59 -18.57 -8.71
N ASP A 15 3.14 -18.79 -7.48
CA ASP A 15 1.73 -18.68 -7.09
C ASP A 15 1.29 -17.26 -6.70
N ALA A 16 2.21 -16.29 -6.68
CA ALA A 16 1.86 -14.91 -6.37
C ALA A 16 0.94 -14.31 -7.43
N THR A 17 -0.14 -13.66 -7.00
CA THR A 17 -1.03 -12.96 -7.93
C THR A 17 -0.38 -11.67 -8.44
N ALA A 18 -0.89 -11.12 -9.56
CA ALA A 18 -0.44 -9.81 -10.04
C ALA A 18 -0.64 -8.71 -8.98
N LEU A 19 -1.70 -8.83 -8.16
CA LEU A 19 -1.96 -7.91 -7.05
C LEU A 19 -0.89 -8.01 -5.96
N ASP A 20 -0.43 -9.21 -5.61
CA ASP A 20 0.63 -9.41 -4.62
C ASP A 20 1.96 -8.81 -5.12
N ALA A 21 2.31 -9.09 -6.38
CA ALA A 21 3.51 -8.52 -6.99
C ALA A 21 3.45 -7.00 -7.09
N ARG A 22 2.30 -6.43 -7.48
CA ARG A 22 2.13 -4.98 -7.53
C ARG A 22 2.14 -4.35 -6.14
N ALA A 23 1.55 -5.00 -5.13
CA ALA A 23 1.62 -4.55 -3.75
C ALA A 23 3.05 -4.60 -3.20
N ALA A 24 3.85 -5.60 -3.59
CA ALA A 24 5.25 -5.70 -3.18
C ALA A 24 6.12 -4.56 -3.73
N GLU A 25 5.79 -4.01 -4.89
CA GLU A 25 6.46 -2.82 -5.40
C GLU A 25 6.37 -1.61 -4.47
N LEU A 26 5.36 -1.51 -3.60
CA LEU A 26 5.26 -0.42 -2.60
C LEU A 26 6.43 -0.44 -1.62
N LEU A 27 7.02 -1.60 -1.34
CA LEU A 27 8.11 -1.75 -0.36
C LEU A 27 9.46 -1.22 -0.88
N PHE A 28 9.62 -1.06 -2.20
CA PHE A 28 10.88 -0.60 -2.80
C PHE A 28 10.73 0.51 -3.84
N ARG A 29 9.50 0.92 -4.17
CA ARG A 29 9.23 2.05 -5.08
C ARG A 29 8.33 3.09 -4.40
N PRO A 30 8.63 4.38 -4.52
CA PRO A 30 7.73 5.43 -4.07
C PRO A 30 6.47 5.45 -4.93
N GLN A 31 5.32 5.71 -4.30
CA GLN A 31 4.03 5.78 -4.97
C GLN A 31 3.49 7.20 -4.96
N ARG A 32 2.80 7.59 -6.03
CA ARG A 32 1.87 8.71 -6.02
C ARG A 32 0.51 8.20 -5.57
N ILE A 33 0.02 8.76 -4.47
CA ILE A 33 -1.28 8.45 -3.91
C ILE A 33 -2.28 9.50 -4.39
N THR A 34 -3.40 9.03 -4.93
CA THR A 34 -4.52 9.87 -5.35
C THR A 34 -5.76 9.46 -4.57
N LEU A 35 -6.36 10.43 -3.89
CA LEU A 35 -7.63 10.28 -3.21
C LEU A 35 -8.72 10.85 -4.14
N GLN A 36 -9.60 10.00 -4.67
CA GLN A 36 -10.64 10.42 -5.59
C GLN A 36 -11.92 9.62 -5.38
N ASN A 37 -13.05 10.30 -5.16
CA ASN A 37 -14.37 9.68 -5.00
C ASN A 37 -14.40 8.56 -3.94
N GLY A 38 -13.71 8.77 -2.81
CA GLY A 38 -13.60 7.78 -1.74
C GLY A 38 -12.68 6.59 -2.04
N ARG A 39 -11.95 6.61 -3.17
CA ARG A 39 -10.93 5.61 -3.50
C ARG A 39 -9.53 6.11 -3.21
N VAL A 40 -8.65 5.18 -2.87
CA VAL A 40 -7.23 5.41 -2.62
C VAL A 40 -6.43 4.68 -3.69
N LEU A 41 -5.87 5.41 -4.65
CA LEU A 41 -5.14 4.83 -5.78
C LEU A 41 -3.63 5.05 -5.62
N ALA A 42 -2.84 3.99 -5.82
CA ALA A 42 -1.39 4.01 -5.72
C ALA A 42 -0.73 3.65 -7.06
N GLY A 43 -0.17 4.66 -7.74
CA GLY A 43 0.63 4.49 -8.95
C GLY A 43 2.11 4.67 -8.68
N ASP A 44 2.98 4.02 -9.48
CA ASP A 44 4.42 4.28 -9.42
C ASP A 44 4.71 5.77 -9.63
N ARG A 45 5.39 6.40 -8.68
CA ARG A 45 5.60 7.85 -8.70
C ARG A 45 6.27 8.31 -9.99
N ALA A 46 7.36 7.66 -10.40
CA ALA A 46 8.13 8.09 -11.58
C ALA A 46 7.30 8.00 -12.87
N THR A 47 6.44 6.99 -12.96
CA THR A 47 5.53 6.80 -14.10
C THR A 47 4.41 7.84 -14.09
N VAL A 48 3.73 8.04 -12.96
CA VAL A 48 2.66 9.04 -12.84
C VAL A 48 3.19 10.45 -13.08
N ASP A 49 4.35 10.79 -12.53
CA ASP A 49 4.96 12.11 -12.66
C ASP A 49 5.32 12.36 -14.14
N ARG A 50 5.98 11.40 -14.81
CA ARG A 50 6.30 11.50 -16.24
C ARG A 50 5.08 11.66 -17.13
N LEU A 51 3.98 10.98 -16.82
CA LEU A 51 2.73 11.09 -17.58
C LEU A 51 2.01 12.41 -17.30
N SER A 52 2.15 12.95 -16.09
CA SER A 52 1.60 14.26 -15.74
C SER A 52 2.39 15.38 -16.43
N ASP A 53 3.71 15.26 -16.47
CA ASP A 53 4.61 16.15 -17.21
C ASP A 53 4.42 16.00 -18.73
N GLY A 54 4.18 14.77 -19.20
CA GLY A 54 3.91 14.42 -20.59
C GLY A 54 2.50 14.78 -21.07
N ALA A 55 1.51 14.87 -20.18
CA ALA A 55 0.24 15.56 -20.48
C ALA A 55 0.47 17.05 -20.81
N GLY A 56 1.65 17.58 -20.46
CA GLY A 56 2.26 18.80 -20.99
C GLY A 56 3.13 18.57 -22.22
N PHE A 57 2.66 17.86 -23.25
CA PHE A 57 3.37 17.63 -24.53
C PHE A 57 3.66 18.90 -25.38
N GLY A 58 3.59 20.10 -24.78
CA GLY A 58 3.95 21.37 -25.43
C GLY A 58 3.39 21.49 -26.85
N ALA A 59 4.25 21.82 -27.81
CA ALA A 59 3.89 22.00 -29.22
C ALA A 59 3.54 20.69 -29.96
N LEU A 60 4.10 19.53 -29.58
CA LEU A 60 3.86 18.27 -30.29
C LEU A 60 2.49 17.66 -29.97
N GLY A 61 2.01 17.84 -28.73
CA GLY A 61 0.68 17.39 -28.32
C GLY A 61 -0.43 18.14 -29.05
N ARG A 62 -0.22 19.44 -29.35
CA ARG A 62 -1.13 20.23 -30.19
C ARG A 62 -1.17 19.72 -31.63
N LEU A 63 -0.02 19.41 -32.22
CA LEU A 63 0.07 18.87 -33.58
C LEU A 63 -0.59 17.49 -33.73
N LEU A 64 -0.50 16.63 -32.71
CA LEU A 64 -1.14 15.31 -32.72
C LEU A 64 -2.67 15.40 -32.50
N ALA A 65 -3.13 16.38 -31.72
CA ALA A 65 -4.55 16.69 -31.55
C ALA A 65 -5.18 17.25 -32.85
N GLU A 66 -4.47 18.13 -33.56
CA GLU A 66 -4.85 18.63 -34.89
C GLU A 66 -4.91 17.51 -35.94
N ALA A 67 -4.04 16.50 -35.82
CA ALA A 67 -4.01 15.33 -36.70
C ALA A 67 -5.06 14.25 -36.36
N GLN A 68 -5.92 14.45 -35.35
CA GLN A 68 -6.90 13.47 -34.85
C GLN A 68 -6.32 12.07 -34.59
N VAL A 69 -5.03 11.98 -34.26
CA VAL A 69 -4.42 10.70 -33.91
C VAL A 69 -4.77 10.41 -32.45
N PRO A 70 -5.53 9.34 -32.14
CA PRO A 70 -5.89 9.05 -30.75
C PRO A 70 -4.61 8.71 -29.98
N LEU A 71 -4.18 9.63 -29.10
CA LEU A 71 -3.17 9.35 -28.09
C LEU A 71 -3.72 8.21 -27.23
N ARG A 72 -3.12 7.03 -27.38
CA ARG A 72 -3.64 5.76 -26.84
C ARG A 72 -4.13 5.92 -25.40
N SER A 73 -5.35 5.46 -25.15
CA SER A 73 -6.04 5.32 -23.87
C SER A 73 -5.37 4.32 -22.89
N ALA A 74 -4.04 4.21 -22.91
CA ALA A 74 -3.28 3.11 -22.27
C ALA A 74 -2.21 3.58 -21.27
N GLN A 75 -2.27 4.82 -20.76
CA GLN A 75 -1.16 5.35 -19.95
C GLN A 75 -1.13 4.79 -18.52
N LEU A 76 -2.27 4.66 -17.84
CA LEU A 76 -2.40 4.02 -16.51
C LEU A 76 -3.67 3.16 -16.45
N GLN A 77 -3.60 2.02 -15.77
CA GLN A 77 -4.73 1.09 -15.60
C GLN A 77 -4.82 0.62 -14.16
N VAL A 78 -6.01 0.63 -13.57
CA VAL A 78 -6.20 0.01 -12.25
C VAL A 78 -6.12 -1.50 -12.41
N LEU A 79 -5.23 -2.13 -11.65
CA LEU A 79 -5.01 -3.58 -11.69
C LEU A 79 -6.23 -4.32 -11.11
N ASN A 80 -6.69 -5.33 -11.83
CA ASN A 80 -7.76 -6.23 -11.44
C ASN A 80 -7.47 -7.63 -12.01
N VAL A 81 -8.39 -8.57 -11.76
CA VAL A 81 -8.23 -9.97 -12.22
C VAL A 81 -8.23 -10.05 -13.76
N ASP A 82 -9.05 -9.25 -14.43
CA ASP A 82 -9.25 -9.30 -15.88
C ASP A 82 -8.01 -8.80 -16.66
N ASN A 83 -7.22 -7.89 -16.09
CA ASN A 83 -6.01 -7.34 -16.71
C ASN A 83 -4.70 -7.83 -16.08
N ALA A 84 -4.75 -8.83 -15.17
CA ALA A 84 -3.59 -9.38 -14.47
C ALA A 84 -2.51 -9.93 -15.41
N ALA A 85 -2.89 -10.58 -16.51
CA ALA A 85 -1.92 -11.08 -17.51
C ALA A 85 -1.10 -9.95 -18.13
N GLY A 86 -1.70 -8.77 -18.34
CA GLY A 86 -1.03 -7.60 -18.86
C GLY A 86 0.05 -7.04 -17.91
N TYR A 87 -0.13 -7.19 -16.60
CA TYR A 87 0.87 -6.81 -15.61
C TYR A 87 2.15 -7.64 -15.75
N TRP A 88 2.02 -8.95 -15.95
CA TRP A 88 3.18 -9.84 -16.13
C TRP A 88 3.89 -9.64 -17.47
N HIS A 89 3.12 -9.39 -18.54
CA HIS A 89 3.67 -9.07 -19.85
C HIS A 89 4.56 -7.82 -19.79
N ASP A 90 4.11 -6.77 -19.12
CA ASP A 90 4.85 -5.52 -18.93
C ASP A 90 6.17 -5.66 -18.17
N ARG A 91 6.25 -6.64 -17.27
CA ARG A 91 7.46 -6.94 -16.50
C ARG A 91 8.48 -7.75 -17.30
N SER A 92 8.07 -8.42 -18.37
CA SER A 92 8.87 -9.42 -19.07
C SER A 92 9.38 -8.99 -20.44
N HIS A 93 8.66 -8.14 -21.19
CA HIS A 93 8.83 -8.15 -22.64
C HIS A 93 9.91 -7.24 -23.25
N ASP A 94 10.27 -6.09 -22.65
CA ASP A 94 11.08 -5.10 -23.39
C ASP A 94 12.31 -4.53 -22.64
N GLY A 95 12.67 -5.06 -21.47
CA GLY A 95 13.75 -4.49 -20.63
C GLY A 95 13.42 -3.12 -20.00
N PHE A 96 12.28 -2.53 -20.35
CA PHE A 96 11.72 -1.33 -19.74
C PHE A 96 10.45 -1.68 -18.95
N GLU A 97 10.55 -1.79 -17.63
CA GLU A 97 9.38 -1.96 -16.75
C GLU A 97 8.48 -0.70 -16.84
N ARG A 98 7.28 -0.83 -17.44
CA ARG A 98 6.40 0.33 -17.74
C ARG A 98 5.50 0.76 -16.58
N HIS A 99 5.54 0.10 -15.42
CA HIS A 99 4.81 0.38 -14.16
C HIS A 99 3.46 1.13 -14.30
N ARG A 100 2.66 0.80 -15.33
CA ARG A 100 1.42 1.52 -15.64
C ARG A 100 0.23 1.07 -14.78
N PHE A 101 0.41 -0.02 -14.04
CA PHE A 101 -0.64 -0.61 -13.24
C PHE A 101 -0.75 0.11 -11.90
N VAL A 102 -1.91 0.68 -11.64
CA VAL A 102 -2.28 1.37 -10.41
C VAL A 102 -2.93 0.36 -9.47
N LEU A 103 -2.52 0.36 -8.21
CA LEU A 103 -3.10 -0.48 -7.17
C LEU A 103 -4.20 0.30 -6.44
N ASP A 104 -5.39 -0.29 -6.34
CA ASP A 104 -6.47 0.28 -5.54
C ASP A 104 -6.35 -0.17 -4.08
N LEU A 105 -5.97 0.75 -3.19
CA LEU A 105 -5.82 0.54 -1.75
C LEU A 105 -7.11 0.85 -0.97
N THR A 106 -8.25 0.98 -1.63
CA THR A 106 -9.52 1.22 -0.94
C THR A 106 -9.92 0.02 -0.09
N HIS A 107 -10.17 0.22 1.20
CA HIS A 107 -10.60 -0.86 2.10
C HIS A 107 -12.11 -1.15 1.98
N GLN A 108 -12.93 -0.10 2.03
CA GLN A 108 -14.39 -0.18 2.01
C GLN A 108 -14.98 0.80 1.00
N VAL A 109 -16.10 0.39 0.39
CA VAL A 109 -16.92 1.25 -0.46
C VAL A 109 -18.35 1.25 0.07
N ALA A 110 -19.03 2.38 -0.08
CA ALA A 110 -20.45 2.46 0.22
C ALA A 110 -21.24 1.77 -0.89
N LYS A 111 -21.94 0.67 -0.56
CA LYS A 111 -22.87 -0.01 -1.46
C LYS A 111 -24.30 0.42 -1.11
N GLU A 112 -25.04 0.89 -2.11
CA GLU A 112 -26.46 1.17 -1.96
C GLU A 112 -27.26 -0.15 -2.02
N LEU A 113 -28.01 -0.44 -0.95
CA LEU A 113 -28.87 -1.63 -0.87
C LEU A 113 -30.32 -1.32 -1.23
N ALA A 114 -30.75 -0.10 -0.95
CA ALA A 114 -32.06 0.46 -1.28
C ALA A 114 -31.93 1.99 -1.32
N HIS A 115 -32.93 2.69 -1.86
CA HIS A 115 -32.94 4.15 -1.99
C HIS A 115 -32.53 4.85 -0.68
N GLY A 116 -31.34 5.44 -0.67
CA GLY A 116 -30.80 6.18 0.47
C GLY A 116 -30.13 5.34 1.57
N VAL A 117 -30.19 4.01 1.50
CA VAL A 117 -29.51 3.11 2.46
C VAL A 117 -28.18 2.65 1.88
N LYS A 118 -27.09 3.21 2.40
CA LYS A 118 -25.72 2.84 2.05
C LYS A 118 -25.07 2.10 3.20
N VAL A 119 -24.52 0.92 2.92
CA VAL A 119 -23.72 0.16 3.90
C VAL A 119 -22.27 0.07 3.43
N PRO A 120 -21.29 0.16 4.35
CA PRO A 120 -19.90 -0.08 3.99
C PRO A 120 -19.71 -1.57 3.65
N VAL A 121 -19.11 -1.85 2.50
CA VAL A 121 -18.74 -3.20 2.07
C VAL A 121 -17.23 -3.26 1.91
N THR A 122 -16.60 -4.20 2.62
CA THR A 122 -15.16 -4.45 2.49
C THR A 122 -14.86 -5.10 1.15
N LEU A 123 -13.87 -4.56 0.44
CA LEU A 123 -13.47 -5.06 -0.86
C LEU A 123 -12.62 -6.33 -0.71
N ALA A 124 -13.14 -7.47 -1.18
CA ALA A 124 -12.45 -8.76 -1.11
C ALA A 124 -11.06 -8.74 -1.80
N HIS A 125 -10.94 -8.01 -2.91
CA HIS A 125 -9.72 -7.89 -3.71
C HIS A 125 -9.07 -6.51 -3.59
N SER A 126 -9.13 -5.89 -2.41
CA SER A 126 -8.40 -4.66 -2.13
C SER A 126 -6.88 -4.87 -2.24
N GLY A 127 -6.18 -3.86 -2.76
CA GLY A 127 -4.72 -3.80 -2.74
C GLY A 127 -4.15 -3.76 -1.33
N LEU A 128 -4.91 -3.34 -0.31
CA LEU A 128 -4.50 -3.48 1.09
C LEU A 128 -4.46 -4.95 1.52
N SER A 129 -5.37 -5.79 1.04
CA SER A 129 -5.33 -7.24 1.32
C SER A 129 -4.12 -7.90 0.69
N ALA A 130 -3.75 -7.49 -0.53
CA ALA A 130 -2.51 -7.94 -1.17
C ALA A 130 -1.28 -7.45 -0.42
N LEU A 131 -1.24 -6.18 -0.03
CA LEU A 131 -0.16 -5.63 0.77
C LEU A 131 -0.02 -6.33 2.12
N ALA A 132 -1.12 -6.63 2.81
CA ALA A 132 -1.11 -7.37 4.07
C ALA A 132 -0.42 -8.74 3.92
N ARG A 133 -0.77 -9.52 2.87
CA ARG A 133 -0.08 -10.79 2.56
C ARG A 133 1.41 -10.61 2.30
N VAL A 134 1.79 -9.56 1.58
CA VAL A 134 3.21 -9.25 1.34
C VAL A 134 3.93 -8.90 2.64
N LEU A 135 3.33 -8.08 3.50
CA LEU A 135 3.90 -7.72 4.80
C LEU A 135 4.05 -8.94 5.71
N GLN A 136 3.07 -9.86 5.72
CA GLN A 136 3.18 -11.13 6.44
C GLN A 136 4.40 -11.93 5.98
N ARG A 137 4.52 -12.17 4.66
CA ARG A 137 5.67 -12.90 4.09
C ARG A 137 6.99 -12.21 4.41
N TRP A 138 7.02 -10.88 4.33
CA TRP A 138 8.19 -10.08 4.65
C TRP A 138 8.62 -10.26 6.12
N VAL A 139 7.69 -10.12 7.07
CA VAL A 139 7.98 -10.30 8.50
C VAL A 139 8.49 -11.70 8.77
N THR A 140 7.75 -12.73 8.34
CA THR A 140 8.14 -14.13 8.58
C THR A 140 9.50 -14.46 7.97
N HIS A 141 9.81 -13.96 6.78
CA HIS A 141 11.13 -14.19 6.18
C HIS A 141 12.27 -13.52 6.96
N MET A 142 12.07 -12.26 7.36
CA MET A 142 13.15 -11.46 7.94
C MET A 142 13.38 -11.76 9.43
N THR A 143 12.34 -12.18 10.16
CA THR A 143 12.39 -12.34 11.62
C THR A 143 12.14 -13.79 12.08
N GLY A 144 11.60 -14.64 11.22
CA GLY A 144 11.14 -15.98 11.57
C GLY A 144 9.77 -16.02 12.25
N ALA A 145 9.21 -14.88 12.68
CA ALA A 145 7.94 -14.84 13.40
C ALA A 145 6.76 -15.00 12.44
N ALA A 146 5.86 -15.94 12.76
CA ALA A 146 4.62 -16.14 12.00
C ALA A 146 3.57 -15.10 12.44
N VAL A 147 3.11 -14.27 11.50
CA VAL A 147 2.15 -13.19 11.78
C VAL A 147 0.97 -13.21 10.82
N THR A 148 -0.18 -12.75 11.30
CA THR A 148 -1.36 -12.42 10.48
C THR A 148 -1.52 -10.92 10.40
N VAL A 149 -1.67 -10.36 9.21
CA VAL A 149 -1.92 -8.93 9.00
C VAL A 149 -3.30 -8.75 8.36
N THR A 150 -4.16 -8.01 9.03
CA THR A 150 -5.55 -7.79 8.60
C THR A 150 -5.79 -6.31 8.34
N PRO A 151 -6.16 -5.90 7.11
CA PRO A 151 -6.55 -4.52 6.83
C PRO A 151 -7.79 -4.11 7.63
N LEU A 152 -7.81 -2.87 8.12
CA LEU A 152 -8.90 -2.32 8.92
C LEU A 152 -9.45 -1.03 8.32
N ALA A 153 -10.74 -0.77 8.55
CA ALA A 153 -11.37 0.51 8.26
C ALA A 153 -11.01 1.58 9.30
N ARG A 154 -10.89 1.16 10.56
CA ARG A 154 -10.61 2.01 11.72
C ARG A 154 -10.03 1.17 12.85
N ILE A 155 -9.29 1.82 13.75
CA ILE A 155 -8.90 1.23 15.03
C ILE A 155 -9.91 1.76 16.06
N ALA A 156 -10.69 0.87 16.66
CA ALA A 156 -11.67 1.21 17.68
C ALA A 156 -11.27 0.69 19.08
N ASP A 157 -10.12 0.03 19.17
CA ASP A 157 -9.70 -0.70 20.35
C ASP A 157 -9.14 0.25 21.42
N THR A 158 -9.50 0.00 22.66
CA THR A 158 -9.03 0.74 23.83
C THR A 158 -7.68 0.22 24.35
N ASP A 159 -7.27 -1.00 24.00
CA ASP A 159 -6.02 -1.60 24.46
C ASP A 159 -4.87 -1.37 23.45
N TRP A 160 -4.62 -0.11 23.09
CA TRP A 160 -3.51 0.28 22.21
C TRP A 160 -2.18 0.15 22.98
N ARG A 161 -1.55 -1.03 22.91
CA ARG A 161 -0.25 -1.28 23.56
C ARG A 161 0.95 -1.02 22.68
N TRP A 162 0.82 -1.25 21.36
CA TRP A 162 1.94 -1.13 20.43
C TRP A 162 1.47 -0.72 19.03
N HIS A 163 2.31 0.03 18.32
CA HIS A 163 2.08 0.37 16.91
C HIS A 163 3.39 0.47 16.14
N VAL A 164 3.29 0.34 14.81
CA VAL A 164 4.39 0.56 13.88
C VAL A 164 3.87 1.34 12.67
N GLY A 165 4.40 2.53 12.44
CA GLY A 165 4.19 3.24 11.17
C GLY A 165 5.00 2.58 10.06
N LEU A 166 4.36 2.35 8.91
CA LEU A 166 5.01 1.75 7.73
C LEU A 166 5.72 2.77 6.84
N ASP A 167 5.61 4.06 7.17
CA ASP A 167 6.30 5.18 6.54
C ASP A 167 6.54 6.29 7.58
N VAL A 168 7.26 7.35 7.20
CA VAL A 168 7.62 8.43 8.14
C VAL A 168 6.39 9.18 8.68
N GLU A 169 5.40 9.44 7.82
CA GLU A 169 4.22 10.20 8.20
C GLU A 169 3.32 9.39 9.12
N SER A 170 3.08 8.11 8.80
CA SER A 170 2.30 7.23 9.67
C SER A 170 2.98 7.00 11.01
N THR A 171 4.31 6.88 11.06
CA THR A 171 5.04 6.81 12.34
C THR A 171 4.78 8.05 13.19
N ALA A 172 4.88 9.25 12.61
CA ALA A 172 4.63 10.50 13.34
C ALA A 172 3.18 10.59 13.83
N ILE A 173 2.21 10.30 12.97
CA ILE A 173 0.77 10.35 13.31
C ILE A 173 0.44 9.35 14.43
N LEU A 174 0.89 8.09 14.32
CA LEU A 174 0.60 7.07 15.32
C LEU A 174 1.27 7.37 16.67
N ASN A 175 2.48 7.95 16.66
CA ASN A 175 3.15 8.37 17.90
C ASN A 175 2.37 9.48 18.63
N ASP A 176 1.83 10.45 17.90
CA ASP A 176 1.04 11.53 18.48
C ASP A 176 -0.27 10.97 19.07
N LEU A 177 -0.97 10.11 18.32
CA LEU A 177 -2.19 9.44 18.79
C LEU A 177 -1.94 8.60 20.05
N TYR A 178 -0.85 7.83 20.08
CA TYR A 178 -0.47 7.02 21.23
C TYR A 178 -0.18 7.87 22.48
N ARG A 179 0.38 9.07 22.31
CA ARG A 179 0.66 10.02 23.40
C ARG A 179 -0.55 10.90 23.76
N GLY A 180 -1.72 10.64 23.18
CA GLY A 180 -2.92 11.45 23.36
C GLY A 180 -2.78 12.89 22.83
N GLN A 181 -1.84 13.14 21.92
CA GLN A 181 -1.66 14.45 21.30
C GLN A 181 -2.67 14.63 20.16
N PRO A 182 -3.25 15.84 20.00
CA PRO A 182 -4.17 16.11 18.92
C PRO A 182 -3.45 16.03 17.56
N VAL A 183 -4.09 15.37 16.60
CA VAL A 183 -3.67 15.34 15.20
C VAL A 183 -4.70 16.11 14.39
N ASP A 184 -4.28 17.15 13.67
CA ASP A 184 -5.18 17.94 12.84
C ASP A 184 -5.80 17.13 11.69
N GLU A 185 -6.94 17.60 11.17
CA GLU A 185 -7.69 16.90 10.12
C GLU A 185 -6.86 16.67 8.85
N ALA A 186 -5.98 17.60 8.48
CA ALA A 186 -5.16 17.49 7.29
C ALA A 186 -4.11 16.37 7.42
N ARG A 187 -3.56 16.16 8.61
CA ARG A 187 -2.67 15.02 8.93
C ARG A 187 -3.47 13.74 9.07
N GLN A 188 -4.64 13.75 9.69
CA GLN A 188 -5.50 12.57 9.76
C GLN A 188 -5.89 12.06 8.37
N ALA A 189 -6.24 12.96 7.45
CA ALA A 189 -6.60 12.63 6.07
C ALA A 189 -5.43 12.00 5.26
N ARG A 190 -4.18 12.12 5.72
CA ARG A 190 -3.04 11.46 5.10
C ARG A 190 -2.94 9.99 5.47
N LEU A 191 -3.52 9.56 6.59
CA LEU A 191 -3.56 8.18 7.04
C LEU A 191 -4.68 7.44 6.29
N PHE A 192 -4.32 6.58 5.34
CA PHE A 192 -5.28 5.93 4.43
C PHE A 192 -5.26 4.41 4.50
N GLY A 193 -4.28 3.80 5.16
CA GLY A 193 -4.19 2.35 5.35
C GLY A 193 -3.96 2.03 6.82
N LEU A 194 -4.77 1.14 7.37
CA LEU A 194 -4.64 0.64 8.73
C LEU A 194 -4.62 -0.88 8.69
N PHE A 195 -3.83 -1.49 9.56
CA PHE A 195 -3.80 -2.94 9.73
C PHE A 195 -3.69 -3.33 11.20
N ARG A 196 -4.24 -4.50 11.51
CA ARG A 196 -3.96 -5.25 12.72
C ARG A 196 -2.93 -6.31 12.40
N LEU A 197 -1.84 -6.38 13.13
CA LEU A 197 -0.88 -7.48 13.09
C LEU A 197 -1.00 -8.29 14.38
N ASP A 198 -1.25 -9.59 14.23
CA ASP A 198 -1.28 -10.55 15.34
C ASP A 198 -0.14 -11.56 15.16
N PHE A 199 0.63 -11.79 16.23
CA PHE A 199 1.60 -12.87 16.28
C PHE A 199 0.89 -14.20 16.49
N SER A 200 1.36 -15.25 15.81
CA SER A 200 0.82 -16.60 15.98
C SER A 200 1.29 -17.24 17.29
N ASP A 201 2.48 -16.87 17.76
CA ASP A 201 3.07 -17.29 19.03
C ASP A 201 3.41 -16.06 19.87
N ALA A 202 2.80 -15.94 21.04
CA ALA A 202 3.06 -14.84 21.96
C ALA A 202 4.49 -14.85 22.54
N THR A 203 5.19 -15.99 22.49
CA THR A 203 6.58 -16.11 22.94
C THR A 203 7.58 -15.48 21.98
N ASP A 204 7.17 -15.20 20.73
CA ASP A 204 7.94 -14.40 19.78
C ASP A 204 7.90 -12.89 20.14
N MET A 205 7.07 -12.49 21.11
CA MET A 205 6.87 -11.10 21.51
C MET A 205 7.59 -10.74 22.81
N LEU A 206 7.86 -9.45 23.00
CA LEU A 206 8.30 -8.89 24.28
C LEU A 206 7.27 -9.22 25.38
N PRO A 207 7.70 -9.65 26.59
CA PRO A 207 6.79 -10.13 27.63
C PRO A 207 5.65 -9.17 27.99
N ASP A 208 5.93 -7.87 28.09
CA ASP A 208 4.96 -6.85 28.55
C ASP A 208 3.79 -6.62 27.57
N VAL A 209 3.96 -6.99 26.31
CA VAL A 209 2.97 -6.81 25.24
C VAL A 209 2.59 -8.13 24.55
N ALA A 210 2.99 -9.27 25.12
CA ALA A 210 2.74 -10.58 24.54
C ALA A 210 1.25 -10.85 24.36
N GLY A 211 0.86 -11.30 23.16
CA GLY A 211 -0.53 -11.56 22.78
C GLY A 211 -1.37 -10.32 22.43
N ALA A 212 -0.84 -9.11 22.63
CA ALA A 212 -1.53 -7.90 22.22
C ALA A 212 -1.36 -7.66 20.71
N PRO A 213 -2.37 -7.08 20.03
CA PRO A 213 -2.22 -6.72 18.62
C PRO A 213 -1.21 -5.59 18.44
N VAL A 214 -0.53 -5.60 17.30
CA VAL A 214 0.30 -4.48 16.84
C VAL A 214 -0.45 -3.71 15.74
N TRP A 215 -0.69 -2.42 15.97
CA TRP A 215 -1.38 -1.57 15.00
C TRP A 215 -0.39 -1.03 13.95
N LEU A 216 -0.70 -1.21 12.67
CA LEU A 216 0.10 -0.68 11.57
C LEU A 216 -0.64 0.44 10.85
N GLY A 217 0.11 1.44 10.38
CA GLY A 217 -0.44 2.56 9.61
C GLY A 217 0.35 2.84 8.34
N LEU A 218 -0.35 3.31 7.30
CA LEU A 218 0.19 3.86 6.06
C LEU A 218 -0.37 5.25 5.84
N ALA A 219 0.53 6.18 5.54
CA ALA A 219 0.19 7.54 5.21
C ALA A 219 0.98 8.05 4.01
N MET A 220 0.49 9.13 3.41
CA MET A 220 1.20 9.88 2.37
C MET A 220 1.77 11.17 2.95
N ALA A 221 2.91 11.61 2.42
CA ALA A 221 3.41 12.95 2.67
C ALA A 221 2.45 14.01 2.10
N ALA A 222 2.62 15.27 2.52
CA ALA A 222 1.82 16.40 2.05
C ALA A 222 1.74 16.51 0.51
N GLY A 223 2.81 16.12 -0.20
CA GLY A 223 2.86 16.07 -1.67
C GLY A 223 2.15 14.87 -2.32
N GLY A 224 1.38 14.08 -1.56
CA GLY A 224 0.68 12.89 -2.05
C GLY A 224 1.62 11.72 -2.39
N VAL A 225 2.81 11.67 -1.78
CA VAL A 225 3.78 10.59 -2.03
C VAL A 225 3.84 9.65 -0.85
N LEU A 226 3.69 8.35 -1.10
CA LEU A 226 3.98 7.28 -0.14
C LEU A 226 5.39 6.75 -0.40
N ARG A 227 6.19 6.64 0.67
CA ARG A 227 7.42 5.85 0.68
C ARG A 227 7.41 4.90 1.86
N LEU A 228 6.99 3.66 1.60
CA LEU A 228 6.98 2.60 2.60
C LEU A 228 8.42 2.27 3.02
N LYS A 229 8.60 2.00 4.31
CA LYS A 229 9.85 1.64 4.96
C LYS A 229 9.70 0.24 5.59
N PRO A 230 9.92 -0.84 4.82
CA PRO A 230 9.75 -2.21 5.33
C PRO A 230 10.69 -2.54 6.49
N GLN A 231 11.81 -1.82 6.62
CA GLN A 231 12.72 -1.91 7.77
C GLN A 231 12.05 -1.54 9.10
N ASN A 232 10.99 -0.74 9.10
CA ASN A 232 10.28 -0.36 10.32
C ASN A 232 9.68 -1.60 11.01
N LEU A 233 9.29 -2.63 10.23
CA LEU A 233 8.81 -3.90 10.78
C LEU A 233 9.92 -4.71 11.45
N LEU A 234 11.17 -4.55 11.03
CA LEU A 234 12.29 -5.29 11.62
C LEU A 234 12.79 -4.61 12.89
N LEU A 235 12.78 -3.27 12.88
CA LEU A 235 13.33 -2.46 13.95
C LEU A 235 12.34 -2.22 15.10
N ASN A 236 11.04 -2.14 14.78
CA ASN A 236 10.03 -1.65 15.72
C ASN A 236 8.92 -2.66 16.04
N LEU A 237 8.94 -3.87 15.50
CA LEU A 237 8.06 -4.93 16.02
C LEU A 237 8.52 -5.33 17.44
N PRO A 238 7.59 -5.69 18.34
CA PRO A 238 7.92 -6.03 19.72
C PRO A 238 8.42 -7.47 19.81
N LEU A 239 9.52 -7.79 19.12
CA LEU A 239 10.09 -9.15 19.06
C LEU A 239 10.88 -9.48 20.33
N ALA A 240 10.71 -10.71 20.85
CA ALA A 240 11.44 -11.23 22.01
C ALA A 240 12.94 -11.36 21.75
N ARG A 241 13.32 -11.69 20.50
CA ARG A 241 14.70 -11.83 20.04
C ARG A 241 14.94 -10.85 18.90
N ARG A 242 16.02 -10.06 18.99
CA ARG A 242 16.46 -9.21 17.88
C ARG A 242 17.30 -10.05 16.93
N SER A 243 16.88 -10.11 15.67
CA SER A 243 17.61 -10.69 14.53
C SER A 243 18.74 -9.78 14.07
#